data_AF-A0A1V5U4D8-F1
#
_entry.id   AF-A0A1V5U4D8-F1
#
_cell.length_a   1.000
_cell.length_b   1.000
_cell.length_c   1.000
_cell.angle_alpha   90.00
_cell.angle_beta   90.00
_cell.angle_gamma   90.00
#
_symmetry.space_group_name_H-M   'P 1'
#
loop_
_entity.id
_entity.type
_entity.pdbx_description
1 polymer ?
#
loop_
_entity_poly.entity_id
_entity_poly.type
_entity_poly.pdbx_seq_one_letter_code
_entity_poly.pdbx_strand_id
1 'polypeptide(L)'
;MLELEGKTAVVTGASRGIGRAIAQALAAKGANVALIYAGNEAAAEEALSLIRCQSAAGARAEAYRCDVSDYAASKIAVERIIGDFGGLDILVNNAGITRDALLLTMKEADFDAVVDTSLKGAFNIANRGEIAVRIIRACKEMGISTVAVFSEADRDALHVSLADESICIGPARAKDSYLNMSAILCAATVTGAEAIHPGYGLLAENARFAGLCRECGVAFIGPSAEVLARMGDKNEARRAMRDAGVPVIPGSSVVPTPEAAREAAREVGYPLLVKARAGGGGRGIRLVESEAELEHAYHAACAEAQSAFGDGAVYIEKYLNPVKHIEVQLLCDHHGNVVCLGERECSVQRRNQKLVEESPSPAVTPELRSRLTEVCARAAKAVGYANAGTIEFLLDRDGSFYFMEMNTRLQVEHPVTEMVTGVDLVKWQIRVAAGLPLSFSQEDIALQGCAIECRINAENPALGFCPSGGRVTLLHVPGGPWVRMDTALYQDYVVPPYYDSMIAKLIVHAKTREEALRKMQAALCELVIEGVAHNGELQMEILSDERFCSGSYTTDFMTKRG
;
A
#
# COMPACT_ATOMS: atom_id res chain seq x y z
N MET A 1 -21.89 -17.02 19.18
CA MET A 1 -22.48 -15.71 18.85
C MET A 1 -22.21 -14.80 20.04
N LEU A 2 -21.88 -13.52 19.89
CA LEU A 2 -21.68 -12.67 21.07
C LEU A 2 -23.02 -12.28 21.70
N GLU A 3 -23.19 -12.66 22.96
CA GLU A 3 -24.16 -12.07 23.87
C GLU A 3 -23.57 -10.75 24.41
N LEU A 4 -24.43 -9.75 24.62
CA LEU A 4 -24.05 -8.39 24.99
C LEU A 4 -24.58 -8.01 26.38
N GLU A 5 -24.88 -9.00 27.22
CA GLU A 5 -25.46 -8.80 28.54
C GLU A 5 -24.59 -7.88 29.41
N GLY A 6 -25.22 -6.87 30.01
CA GLY A 6 -24.56 -5.86 30.83
C GLY A 6 -23.75 -4.80 30.06
N LYS A 7 -23.61 -4.90 28.73
CA LYS A 7 -22.91 -3.90 27.90
C LYS A 7 -23.79 -2.71 27.59
N THR A 8 -23.23 -1.50 27.59
CA THR A 8 -23.97 -0.27 27.23
C THR A 8 -23.62 0.20 25.82
N ALA A 9 -24.65 0.40 25.00
CA ALA A 9 -24.54 0.91 23.65
C ALA A 9 -25.22 2.27 23.47
N VAL A 10 -24.53 3.24 22.88
CA VAL A 10 -25.12 4.47 22.35
C VAL A 10 -25.41 4.29 20.87
N VAL A 11 -26.61 4.67 20.43
CA VAL A 11 -27.00 4.65 19.01
C VAL A 11 -27.57 6.01 18.61
N THR A 12 -26.84 6.76 17.77
CA THR A 12 -27.30 8.07 17.27
C THR A 12 -28.29 7.91 16.12
N GLY A 13 -29.30 8.78 16.04
CA GLY A 13 -30.34 8.72 15.02
C GLY A 13 -31.36 7.58 15.21
N ALA A 14 -31.34 6.86 16.34
CA ALA A 14 -32.11 5.63 16.53
C ALA A 14 -33.63 5.78 16.72
N SER A 15 -34.18 6.99 16.60
CA SER A 15 -35.64 7.21 16.57
C SER A 15 -36.32 6.64 15.31
N ARG A 16 -35.57 6.36 14.24
CA ARG A 16 -36.12 5.77 12.99
C ARG A 16 -35.07 5.00 12.18
N GLY A 17 -35.53 4.30 11.14
CA GLY A 17 -34.66 3.71 10.11
C GLY A 17 -33.62 2.72 10.63
N ILE A 18 -32.42 2.78 10.04
CA ILE A 18 -31.32 1.84 10.31
C ILE A 18 -30.87 1.93 11.79
N GLY A 19 -30.70 3.13 12.34
CA GLY A 19 -30.34 3.32 13.75
C GLY A 19 -31.35 2.67 14.70
N ARG A 20 -32.65 2.74 14.39
CA ARG A 20 -33.69 2.05 15.17
C ARG A 20 -33.53 0.53 15.11
N ALA A 21 -33.33 -0.02 13.92
CA ALA A 21 -33.12 -1.45 13.72
C ALA A 21 -31.85 -1.97 14.44
N ILE A 22 -30.75 -1.19 14.45
CA ILE A 22 -29.53 -1.53 15.19
C ILE A 22 -29.78 -1.48 16.70
N ALA A 23 -30.45 -0.44 17.20
CA ALA A 23 -30.82 -0.32 18.61
C ALA A 23 -31.68 -1.49 19.09
N GLN A 24 -32.68 -1.91 18.28
CA GLN A 24 -33.50 -3.10 18.54
C GLN A 24 -32.64 -4.38 18.55
N ALA A 25 -31.72 -4.55 17.58
CA ALA A 25 -30.86 -5.73 17.47
C ALA A 25 -29.77 -5.83 18.56
N LEU A 26 -29.41 -4.71 19.20
CA LEU A 26 -28.52 -4.66 20.37
C LEU A 26 -29.28 -5.01 21.66
N ALA A 27 -30.46 -4.42 21.87
CA ALA A 27 -31.31 -4.72 23.03
C ALA A 27 -31.76 -6.19 23.07
N ALA A 28 -32.11 -6.76 21.92
CA ALA A 28 -32.45 -8.18 21.78
C ALA A 28 -31.27 -9.15 22.05
N LYS A 29 -30.04 -8.63 22.19
CA LYS A 29 -28.83 -9.39 22.55
C LYS A 29 -28.35 -9.12 23.99
N GLY A 30 -29.14 -8.40 24.80
CA GLY A 30 -28.82 -8.10 26.20
C GLY A 30 -28.08 -6.78 26.44
N ALA A 31 -27.79 -6.00 25.40
CA ALA A 31 -27.16 -4.69 25.60
C ALA A 31 -28.17 -3.69 26.19
N ASN A 32 -27.72 -2.90 27.15
CA ASN A 32 -28.37 -1.64 27.51
C ASN A 32 -28.24 -0.66 26.33
N VAL A 33 -29.29 0.11 26.02
CA VAL A 33 -29.32 1.00 24.84
C VAL A 33 -29.72 2.44 25.19
N ALA A 34 -28.79 3.37 24.98
CA ALA A 34 -29.03 4.81 24.96
C ALA A 34 -29.31 5.28 23.52
N LEU A 35 -30.58 5.61 23.24
CA LEU A 35 -31.04 6.14 21.96
C LEU A 35 -30.80 7.65 21.91
N ILE A 36 -30.02 8.16 20.95
CA ILE A 36 -29.82 9.60 20.76
C ILE A 36 -30.65 10.13 19.57
N TYR A 37 -31.33 11.25 19.78
CA TYR A 37 -32.19 11.92 18.78
C TYR A 37 -32.20 13.45 18.96
N ALA A 38 -32.36 14.22 17.88
CA ALA A 38 -32.29 15.69 17.94
C ALA A 38 -33.66 16.37 18.15
N GLY A 39 -34.69 16.02 17.36
CA GLY A 39 -35.89 16.86 17.23
C GLY A 39 -37.24 16.21 16.92
N ASN A 40 -37.37 14.89 16.92
CA ASN A 40 -38.68 14.22 16.83
C ASN A 40 -38.91 13.35 18.07
N GLU A 41 -39.53 13.95 19.09
CA GLU A 41 -39.84 13.33 20.38
C GLU A 41 -40.71 12.07 20.20
N ALA A 42 -41.83 12.18 19.49
CA ALA A 42 -42.80 11.09 19.33
C ALA A 42 -42.20 9.86 18.62
N ALA A 43 -41.33 10.07 17.61
CA ALA A 43 -40.60 8.97 16.98
C ALA A 43 -39.55 8.35 17.91
N ALA A 44 -38.94 9.14 18.81
CA ALA A 44 -38.03 8.63 19.82
C ALA A 44 -38.78 7.84 20.91
N GLU A 45 -39.97 8.26 21.32
CA GLU A 45 -40.85 7.52 22.24
C GLU A 45 -41.37 6.21 21.62
N GLU A 46 -41.80 6.22 20.35
CA GLU A 46 -42.17 5.02 19.58
C GLU A 46 -40.99 4.05 19.51
N ALA A 47 -39.82 4.54 19.11
CA ALA A 47 -38.60 3.73 19.01
C ALA A 47 -38.18 3.16 20.36
N LEU A 48 -38.16 3.98 21.41
CA LEU A 48 -37.83 3.57 22.77
C LEU A 48 -38.80 2.48 23.26
N SER A 49 -40.09 2.61 22.96
CA SER A 49 -41.10 1.61 23.31
C SER A 49 -40.87 0.29 22.57
N LEU A 50 -40.62 0.34 21.25
CA LEU A 50 -40.30 -0.83 20.44
C LEU A 50 -39.01 -1.54 20.90
N ILE A 51 -37.97 -0.78 21.24
CA ILE A 51 -36.71 -1.30 21.79
C ILE A 51 -36.97 -1.98 23.13
N ARG A 52 -37.69 -1.32 24.06
CA ARG A 52 -38.03 -1.90 25.37
C ARG A 52 -38.89 -3.17 25.28
N CYS A 53 -39.76 -3.27 24.28
CA CYS A 53 -40.53 -4.49 24.00
C CYS A 53 -39.69 -5.64 23.40
N GLN A 54 -38.46 -5.35 22.94
CA GLN A 54 -37.56 -6.31 22.31
C GLN A 54 -36.24 -6.53 23.08
N SER A 55 -36.01 -5.77 24.17
CA SER A 55 -34.96 -6.02 25.15
C SER A 55 -35.00 -7.46 25.67
N ALA A 56 -33.83 -8.10 25.77
CA ALA A 56 -33.68 -9.27 26.63
C ALA A 56 -33.94 -8.89 28.11
N ALA A 57 -34.31 -9.86 28.94
CA ALA A 57 -34.67 -9.61 30.33
C ALA A 57 -33.51 -8.95 31.10
N GLY A 58 -33.76 -7.75 31.66
CA GLY A 58 -32.76 -6.95 32.37
C GLY A 58 -32.07 -5.84 31.54
N ALA A 59 -32.15 -5.89 30.20
CA ALA A 59 -31.54 -4.88 29.34
C ALA A 59 -32.34 -3.56 29.35
N ARG A 60 -31.76 -2.49 29.90
CA ARG A 60 -32.37 -1.16 30.00
C ARG A 60 -32.28 -0.42 28.66
N ALA A 61 -33.28 0.40 28.34
CA ALA A 61 -33.19 1.36 27.25
C ALA A 61 -33.78 2.71 27.65
N GLU A 62 -33.12 3.80 27.25
CA GLU A 62 -33.51 5.19 27.53
C GLU A 62 -33.20 6.11 26.33
N ALA A 63 -33.90 7.23 26.23
CA ALA A 63 -33.79 8.16 25.10
C ALA A 63 -33.25 9.53 25.54
N TYR A 64 -32.25 10.00 24.79
CA TYR A 64 -31.46 11.20 25.08
C TYR A 64 -31.64 12.20 23.95
N ARG A 65 -32.25 13.34 24.27
CA ARG A 65 -32.36 14.42 23.32
C ARG A 65 -31.03 15.14 23.22
N CYS A 66 -30.39 15.03 22.07
CA CYS A 66 -29.13 15.68 21.74
C CYS A 66 -29.09 15.95 20.24
N ASP A 67 -28.77 17.18 19.86
CA ASP A 67 -28.25 17.42 18.52
C ASP A 67 -26.79 16.96 18.48
N VAL A 68 -26.44 16.09 17.54
CA VAL A 68 -25.08 15.55 17.43
C VAL A 68 -24.14 16.41 16.58
N SER A 69 -24.66 17.49 15.98
CA SER A 69 -23.83 18.54 15.38
C SER A 69 -23.22 19.48 16.42
N ASP A 70 -23.86 19.62 17.59
CA ASP A 70 -23.32 20.36 18.73
C ASP A 70 -22.41 19.44 19.57
N TYR A 71 -21.11 19.71 19.55
CA TYR A 71 -20.10 19.00 20.34
C TYR A 71 -20.27 19.17 21.85
N ALA A 72 -20.72 20.34 22.33
CA ALA A 72 -20.96 20.59 23.75
C ALA A 72 -22.21 19.83 24.24
N ALA A 73 -23.30 19.87 23.48
CA ALA A 73 -24.48 19.04 23.75
C ALA A 73 -24.13 17.54 23.71
N SER A 74 -23.37 17.10 22.70
CA SER A 74 -22.93 15.70 22.55
C SER A 74 -22.10 15.24 23.74
N LYS A 75 -21.16 16.08 24.22
CA LYS A 75 -20.39 15.80 25.41
C LYS A 75 -21.28 15.66 26.65
N ILE A 76 -22.18 16.61 26.89
CA ILE A 76 -23.12 16.59 28.02
C ILE A 76 -24.03 15.35 27.97
N ALA A 77 -24.51 14.96 26.77
CA ALA A 77 -25.31 13.77 26.58
C ALA A 77 -24.53 12.49 26.88
N VAL A 78 -23.28 12.36 26.40
CA VAL A 78 -22.42 11.20 26.69
C VAL A 78 -22.04 11.12 28.17
N GLU A 79 -21.68 12.24 28.81
CA GLU A 79 -21.41 12.30 30.26
C GLU A 79 -22.63 11.87 31.08
N ARG A 80 -23.84 12.31 30.69
CA ARG A 80 -25.10 11.88 31.31
C ARG A 80 -25.37 10.39 31.08
N ILE A 81 -25.20 9.88 29.86
CA ILE A 81 -25.41 8.45 29.53
C ILE A 81 -24.45 7.57 30.34
N ILE A 82 -23.19 7.98 30.50
CA ILE A 82 -22.23 7.26 31.36
C ILE A 82 -22.68 7.28 32.83
N GLY A 83 -23.27 8.38 33.31
CA GLY A 83 -23.87 8.46 34.64
C GLY A 83 -25.09 7.54 34.83
N ASP A 84 -26.05 7.59 33.89
CA ASP A 84 -27.31 6.84 33.95
C ASP A 84 -27.08 5.32 33.77
N PHE A 85 -26.09 4.92 32.94
CA PHE A 85 -25.80 3.52 32.66
C PHE A 85 -24.62 2.92 33.42
N GLY A 86 -23.75 3.74 34.03
CA GLY A 86 -22.55 3.30 34.76
C GLY A 86 -21.32 3.04 33.87
N GLY A 87 -21.42 3.29 32.56
CA GLY A 87 -20.35 3.04 31.59
C GLY A 87 -20.87 3.05 30.15
N LEU A 88 -19.94 3.01 29.19
CA LEU A 88 -20.20 2.96 27.75
C LEU A 88 -19.22 1.99 27.08
N ASP A 89 -19.74 0.96 26.40
CA ASP A 89 -18.93 -0.08 25.75
C ASP A 89 -18.99 -0.01 24.21
N ILE A 90 -20.11 0.44 23.66
CA ILE A 90 -20.43 0.38 22.24
C ILE A 90 -20.94 1.75 21.78
N LEU A 91 -20.43 2.26 20.65
CA LEU A 91 -20.97 3.44 19.98
C LEU A 91 -21.32 3.08 18.54
N VAL A 92 -22.57 3.36 18.15
CA VAL A 92 -23.07 3.26 16.78
C VAL A 92 -23.47 4.65 16.32
N ASN A 93 -22.72 5.21 15.37
CA ASN A 93 -23.06 6.49 14.77
C ASN A 93 -23.94 6.27 13.53
N ASN A 94 -25.23 6.64 13.61
CA ASN A 94 -26.22 6.48 12.53
C ASN A 94 -27.11 7.74 12.38
N ALA A 95 -26.69 8.88 12.92
CA ALA A 95 -27.36 10.15 12.67
C ALA A 95 -26.99 10.69 11.28
N GLY A 96 -28.01 11.02 10.48
CA GLY A 96 -27.87 11.66 9.18
C GLY A 96 -29.19 12.35 8.79
N ILE A 97 -29.10 13.42 8.01
CA ILE A 97 -30.25 14.22 7.58
C ILE A 97 -30.23 14.49 6.08
N THR A 98 -31.41 14.70 5.52
CA THR A 98 -31.64 15.05 4.11
C THR A 98 -32.61 16.22 4.09
N ARG A 99 -32.33 17.25 3.29
CA ARG A 99 -33.13 18.49 3.18
C ARG A 99 -33.42 18.79 1.71
N ASP A 100 -34.09 17.87 1.05
CA ASP A 100 -34.33 17.95 -0.39
C ASP A 100 -35.17 19.18 -0.78
N ALA A 101 -34.56 20.07 -1.56
CA ALA A 101 -35.19 21.21 -2.21
C ALA A 101 -34.51 21.43 -3.56
N LEU A 102 -35.21 22.05 -4.52
CA LEU A 102 -34.55 22.55 -5.72
C LEU A 102 -33.59 23.69 -5.33
N LEU A 103 -32.45 23.82 -6.00
CA LEU A 103 -31.41 24.81 -5.67
C LEU A 103 -31.95 26.26 -5.59
N LEU A 104 -32.96 26.59 -6.40
CA LEU A 104 -33.65 27.89 -6.42
C LEU A 104 -34.60 28.14 -5.24
N THR A 105 -34.88 27.13 -4.42
CA THR A 105 -35.79 27.18 -3.26
C THR A 105 -35.17 26.66 -1.97
N MET A 106 -33.92 26.16 -2.02
CA MET A 106 -33.16 25.77 -0.85
C MET A 106 -32.76 27.03 -0.06
N LYS A 107 -32.85 26.99 1.26
CA LYS A 107 -32.36 28.09 2.11
C LYS A 107 -30.91 27.83 2.46
N GLU A 108 -30.14 28.90 2.62
CA GLU A 108 -28.75 28.87 3.08
C GLU A 108 -28.59 28.00 4.34
N ALA A 109 -29.39 28.24 5.40
CA ALA A 109 -29.36 27.41 6.60
C ALA A 109 -29.86 25.93 6.43
N ASP A 110 -30.66 25.63 5.40
CA ASP A 110 -31.04 24.24 5.06
C ASP A 110 -29.91 23.55 4.24
N PHE A 111 -29.12 24.33 3.47
CA PHE A 111 -27.90 23.90 2.76
C PHE A 111 -26.75 23.68 3.74
N ASP A 112 -26.43 24.66 4.59
CA ASP A 112 -25.39 24.58 5.62
C ASP A 112 -25.61 23.39 6.55
N ALA A 113 -26.85 23.14 6.98
CA ALA A 113 -27.17 21.99 7.83
C ALA A 113 -26.87 20.63 7.13
N VAL A 114 -27.07 20.54 5.81
CA VAL A 114 -26.67 19.35 5.03
C VAL A 114 -25.15 19.32 4.81
N VAL A 115 -24.51 20.46 4.57
CA VAL A 115 -23.05 20.54 4.37
C VAL A 115 -22.27 20.17 5.63
N ASP A 116 -22.66 20.70 6.79
CA ASP A 116 -21.99 20.44 8.06
C ASP A 116 -22.26 19.02 8.59
N THR A 117 -23.44 18.45 8.33
CA THR A 117 -23.77 17.08 8.75
C THR A 117 -23.27 16.01 7.77
N SER A 118 -23.15 16.34 6.48
CA SER A 118 -23.00 15.34 5.40
C SER A 118 -21.91 15.63 4.37
N LEU A 119 -21.34 16.84 4.25
CA LEU A 119 -20.27 17.16 3.28
C LEU A 119 -18.90 17.49 3.89
N LYS A 120 -18.78 17.99 5.13
CA LYS A 120 -17.46 18.20 5.76
C LYS A 120 -16.67 16.94 6.11
N GLY A 121 -17.28 15.76 5.95
CA GLY A 121 -16.65 14.46 6.10
C GLY A 121 -16.56 13.69 4.78
N ALA A 122 -16.46 14.38 3.64
CA ALA A 122 -16.80 13.84 2.33
C ALA A 122 -15.68 13.92 1.27
N PHE A 123 -14.55 13.26 1.50
CA PHE A 123 -13.35 13.37 0.66
C PHE A 123 -12.24 12.35 1.07
N ASN A 124 -11.65 11.48 0.20
CA ASN A 124 -10.42 10.65 0.48
C ASN A 124 -9.79 9.72 -0.63
N ILE A 125 -8.46 9.82 -0.92
CA ILE A 125 -7.60 8.80 -1.59
C ILE A 125 -6.76 8.05 -0.55
N ALA A 126 -6.62 6.73 -0.69
CA ALA A 126 -6.03 5.85 0.33
C ALA A 126 -4.49 5.70 0.27
N ASN A 127 -3.72 6.80 0.34
CA ASN A 127 -2.29 6.76 0.66
C ASN A 127 -1.79 8.11 1.25
N ARG A 128 -0.48 8.25 1.50
CA ARG A 128 0.18 9.48 2.01
C ARG A 128 1.47 9.81 1.25
N GLY A 129 2.01 10.99 1.49
CA GLY A 129 3.36 11.35 1.03
C GLY A 129 3.45 11.44 -0.50
N GLU A 130 4.62 11.13 -1.07
CA GLU A 130 4.89 11.38 -2.49
C GLU A 130 3.88 10.71 -3.42
N ILE A 131 3.50 9.46 -3.14
CA ILE A 131 2.57 8.71 -3.99
C ILE A 131 1.17 9.30 -3.99
N ALA A 132 0.70 9.84 -2.86
CA ALA A 132 -0.56 10.58 -2.83
C ALA A 132 -0.45 11.85 -3.70
N VAL A 133 0.64 12.62 -3.58
CA VAL A 133 0.93 13.80 -4.44
C VAL A 133 0.98 13.41 -5.93
N ARG A 134 1.63 12.30 -6.27
CA ARG A 134 1.77 11.75 -7.64
C ARG A 134 0.42 11.38 -8.27
N ILE A 135 -0.51 10.82 -7.47
CA ILE A 135 -1.87 10.49 -7.91
C ILE A 135 -2.73 11.75 -8.03
N ILE A 136 -2.66 12.67 -7.06
CA ILE A 136 -3.38 13.95 -7.08
C ILE A 136 -3.03 14.76 -8.34
N ARG A 137 -1.73 14.80 -8.71
CA ARG A 137 -1.27 15.40 -9.98
C ARG A 137 -1.93 14.74 -11.20
N ALA A 138 -1.87 13.41 -11.30
CA ALA A 138 -2.48 12.66 -12.41
C ALA A 138 -3.99 12.94 -12.55
N CYS A 139 -4.74 12.92 -11.45
CA CYS A 139 -6.17 13.20 -11.44
C CYS A 139 -6.48 14.64 -11.88
N LYS A 140 -5.80 15.66 -11.34
CA LYS A 140 -6.02 17.06 -11.75
C LYS A 140 -5.68 17.30 -13.21
N GLU A 141 -4.61 16.67 -13.72
CA GLU A 141 -4.25 16.70 -15.15
C GLU A 141 -5.27 15.97 -16.05
N MET A 142 -6.07 15.07 -15.49
CA MET A 142 -7.20 14.40 -16.17
C MET A 142 -8.54 15.12 -15.96
N GLY A 143 -8.60 16.22 -15.19
CA GLY A 143 -9.84 16.91 -14.81
C GLY A 143 -10.71 16.16 -13.79
N ILE A 144 -10.13 15.22 -13.04
CA ILE A 144 -10.79 14.43 -12.00
C ILE A 144 -10.60 15.12 -10.65
N SER A 145 -11.69 15.41 -9.95
CA SER A 145 -11.66 15.96 -8.59
C SER A 145 -10.87 15.04 -7.65
N THR A 146 -10.04 15.64 -6.80
CA THR A 146 -9.10 14.93 -5.94
C THR A 146 -9.51 14.90 -4.49
N VAL A 147 -8.98 13.89 -3.82
CA VAL A 147 -9.42 13.37 -2.53
C VAL A 147 -8.19 12.79 -1.81
N ALA A 148 -7.98 12.87 -0.47
CA ALA A 148 -6.69 12.47 0.16
C ALA A 148 -6.69 12.18 1.69
N VAL A 149 -6.39 10.93 2.13
CA VAL A 149 -6.46 10.57 3.56
C VAL A 149 -5.31 11.12 4.41
N PHE A 150 -5.62 11.62 5.62
CA PHE A 150 -4.59 11.96 6.61
C PHE A 150 -4.84 11.39 8.01
N SER A 151 -3.75 11.04 8.71
CA SER A 151 -3.77 10.83 10.16
C SER A 151 -3.63 12.18 10.89
N GLU A 152 -3.91 12.23 12.19
CA GLU A 152 -3.67 13.44 13.01
C GLU A 152 -2.25 14.02 12.89
N ALA A 153 -1.24 13.19 12.59
CA ALA A 153 0.16 13.60 12.42
C ALA A 153 0.55 13.98 10.97
N ASP A 154 -0.32 13.70 10.00
CA ASP A 154 -0.17 14.12 8.59
C ASP A 154 -1.09 15.29 8.22
N ARG A 155 -1.68 15.97 9.21
CA ARG A 155 -2.59 17.12 9.01
C ARG A 155 -2.01 18.22 8.09
N ASP A 156 -0.72 18.47 8.22
CA ASP A 156 0.00 19.50 7.48
C ASP A 156 0.79 18.90 6.29
N ALA A 157 0.57 17.63 5.92
CA ALA A 157 1.28 16.98 4.83
C ALA A 157 0.83 17.49 3.45
N LEU A 158 1.78 17.62 2.51
CA LEU A 158 1.53 18.25 1.20
C LEU A 158 0.39 17.61 0.39
N HIS A 159 0.14 16.30 0.55
CA HIS A 159 -0.96 15.62 -0.15
C HIS A 159 -2.35 16.05 0.36
N VAL A 160 -2.47 16.54 1.59
CA VAL A 160 -3.71 17.10 2.16
C VAL A 160 -3.98 18.48 1.55
N SER A 161 -2.96 19.31 1.46
CA SER A 161 -3.06 20.69 0.97
C SER A 161 -3.14 20.82 -0.56
N LEU A 162 -2.75 19.79 -1.31
CA LEU A 162 -2.76 19.83 -2.78
C LEU A 162 -4.10 19.40 -3.39
N ALA A 163 -4.80 18.46 -2.76
CA ALA A 163 -6.11 18.04 -3.23
C ALA A 163 -7.20 18.97 -2.71
N ASP A 164 -8.37 18.96 -3.35
CA ASP A 164 -9.46 19.91 -3.15
C ASP A 164 -10.06 19.91 -1.71
N GLU A 165 -10.43 18.73 -1.17
CA GLU A 165 -10.52 18.29 0.29
C GLU A 165 -9.94 16.79 0.94
N SER A 166 -9.99 17.41 2.24
CA SER A 166 -9.51 17.28 3.68
C SER A 166 -10.32 16.43 4.73
N ILE A 167 -9.93 15.15 5.00
CA ILE A 167 -10.46 14.26 6.07
C ILE A 167 -9.31 13.65 6.90
N CYS A 168 -9.46 13.75 8.21
CA CYS A 168 -8.68 12.94 9.16
C CYS A 168 -9.31 11.55 9.37
N ILE A 169 -8.58 10.47 9.09
CA ILE A 169 -9.03 9.07 9.24
C ILE A 169 -8.60 8.40 10.55
N GLY A 170 -7.96 9.13 11.47
CA GLY A 170 -7.62 8.66 12.81
C GLY A 170 -6.21 9.02 13.30
N PRO A 171 -5.78 8.46 14.44
CA PRO A 171 -4.51 8.83 15.08
C PRO A 171 -3.26 8.50 14.27
N ALA A 172 -2.14 9.10 14.69
CA ALA A 172 -0.83 9.03 14.02
C ALA A 172 -0.33 7.61 13.65
N ARG A 173 -0.72 6.57 14.40
CA ARG A 173 -0.32 5.19 14.12
C ARG A 173 -1.02 4.65 12.88
N ALA A 174 -0.24 4.21 11.88
CA ALA A 174 -0.78 3.69 10.62
C ALA A 174 -1.80 2.54 10.80
N LYS A 175 -1.68 1.71 11.84
CA LYS A 175 -2.68 0.68 12.17
C LYS A 175 -4.09 1.26 12.41
N ASP A 176 -4.14 2.40 13.09
CA ASP A 176 -5.35 3.00 13.63
C ASP A 176 -5.94 4.05 12.66
N SER A 177 -5.13 4.51 11.69
CA SER A 177 -5.49 5.38 10.55
C SER A 177 -5.32 4.67 9.19
N TYR A 178 -4.13 4.71 8.58
CA TYR A 178 -3.89 4.30 7.18
C TYR A 178 -4.16 2.82 6.82
N LEU A 179 -4.32 1.93 7.80
CA LEU A 179 -4.70 0.52 7.64
C LEU A 179 -6.14 0.26 8.12
N ASN A 180 -6.84 1.28 8.63
CA ASN A 180 -8.22 1.23 9.08
C ASN A 180 -9.16 1.25 7.86
N MET A 181 -9.36 0.08 7.27
CA MET A 181 -10.25 -0.15 6.14
C MET A 181 -11.61 0.53 6.33
N SER A 182 -12.19 0.43 7.53
CA SER A 182 -13.49 1.02 7.85
C SER A 182 -13.47 2.55 7.78
N ALA A 183 -12.44 3.22 8.32
CA ALA A 183 -12.34 4.68 8.22
C ALA A 183 -12.19 5.15 6.76
N ILE A 184 -11.44 4.42 5.95
CA ILE A 184 -11.20 4.73 4.53
C ILE A 184 -12.46 4.48 3.69
N LEU A 185 -13.21 3.40 3.94
CA LEU A 185 -14.46 3.09 3.25
C LEU A 185 -15.61 4.01 3.67
N CYS A 186 -15.73 4.33 4.98
CA CYS A 186 -16.69 5.32 5.46
C CYS A 186 -16.41 6.68 4.81
N ALA A 187 -15.15 7.11 4.73
CA ALA A 187 -14.80 8.32 4.02
C ALA A 187 -15.21 8.27 2.55
N ALA A 188 -14.77 7.25 1.80
CA ALA A 188 -15.12 7.07 0.38
C ALA A 188 -16.64 7.11 0.13
N THR A 189 -17.42 6.52 1.04
CA THR A 189 -18.89 6.53 1.00
C THR A 189 -19.45 7.95 1.16
N VAL A 190 -18.92 8.74 2.10
CA VAL A 190 -19.41 10.09 2.38
C VAL A 190 -18.98 11.10 1.31
N THR A 191 -17.82 10.92 0.64
CA THR A 191 -17.45 11.72 -0.56
C THR A 191 -18.33 11.44 -1.77
N GLY A 192 -18.98 10.28 -1.83
CA GLY A 192 -19.43 9.73 -3.12
C GLY A 192 -18.26 9.39 -4.05
N ALA A 193 -17.11 8.97 -3.50
CA ALA A 193 -15.92 8.65 -4.29
C ALA A 193 -16.19 7.41 -5.14
N GLU A 194 -16.27 7.59 -6.46
CA GLU A 194 -16.48 6.47 -7.40
C GLU A 194 -15.30 5.49 -7.43
N ALA A 195 -14.10 5.93 -7.01
CA ALA A 195 -12.89 5.11 -7.03
C ALA A 195 -11.90 5.43 -5.89
N ILE A 196 -11.15 4.40 -5.46
CA ILE A 196 -10.01 4.50 -4.53
C ILE A 196 -8.74 4.04 -5.24
N HIS A 197 -7.74 4.92 -5.32
CA HIS A 197 -6.37 4.54 -5.65
C HIS A 197 -5.59 4.27 -4.35
N PRO A 198 -5.02 3.07 -4.13
CA PRO A 198 -4.34 2.76 -2.88
C PRO A 198 -2.83 3.08 -2.90
N GLY A 199 -2.32 3.71 -3.96
CA GLY A 199 -0.87 3.93 -4.16
C GLY A 199 -0.06 2.63 -4.11
N TYR A 200 0.95 2.60 -3.24
CA TYR A 200 1.73 1.40 -2.91
C TYR A 200 1.84 1.19 -1.39
N GLY A 201 2.13 -0.04 -0.97
CA GLY A 201 2.12 -0.41 0.45
C GLY A 201 0.73 -0.29 1.09
N LEU A 202 0.66 -0.09 2.41
CA LEU A 202 -0.59 0.06 3.19
C LEU A 202 -1.65 -1.02 2.87
N LEU A 203 -2.68 -0.66 2.10
CA LEU A 203 -3.79 -1.55 1.71
C LEU A 203 -3.77 -1.92 0.21
N ALA A 204 -2.77 -1.49 -0.55
CA ALA A 204 -2.69 -1.66 -2.01
C ALA A 204 -2.64 -3.11 -2.49
N GLU A 205 -2.19 -4.04 -1.65
CA GLU A 205 -2.16 -5.48 -1.97
C GLU A 205 -3.14 -6.26 -1.06
N ASN A 206 -4.06 -5.55 -0.39
CA ASN A 206 -4.98 -6.17 0.56
C ASN A 206 -6.27 -6.63 -0.15
N ALA A 207 -6.31 -7.92 -0.49
CA ALA A 207 -7.46 -8.56 -1.13
C ALA A 207 -8.81 -8.29 -0.44
N ARG A 208 -8.83 -8.27 0.91
CA ARG A 208 -10.05 -7.96 1.68
C ARG A 208 -10.49 -6.52 1.47
N PHE A 209 -9.57 -5.56 1.46
CA PHE A 209 -9.90 -4.16 1.22
C PHE A 209 -10.48 -3.95 -0.18
N ALA A 210 -9.85 -4.50 -1.23
CA ALA A 210 -10.38 -4.46 -2.60
C ALA A 210 -11.78 -5.11 -2.73
N GLY A 211 -12.00 -6.22 -2.00
CA GLY A 211 -13.32 -6.86 -1.91
C GLY A 211 -14.37 -5.96 -1.26
N LEU A 212 -14.02 -5.31 -0.14
CA LEU A 212 -14.90 -4.37 0.55
C LEU A 212 -15.19 -3.11 -0.29
N CYS A 213 -14.21 -2.58 -1.06
CA CYS A 213 -14.48 -1.49 -2.00
C CYS A 213 -15.59 -1.87 -2.99
N ARG A 214 -15.49 -3.07 -3.58
CA ARG A 214 -16.51 -3.61 -4.50
C ARG A 214 -17.87 -3.81 -3.82
N GLU A 215 -17.90 -4.27 -2.57
CA GLU A 215 -19.14 -4.40 -1.77
C GLU A 215 -19.77 -3.04 -1.44
N CYS A 216 -18.96 -1.99 -1.24
CA CYS A 216 -19.39 -0.61 -1.05
C CYS A 216 -19.71 0.14 -2.37
N GLY A 217 -19.57 -0.49 -3.53
CA GLY A 217 -19.80 0.14 -4.84
C GLY A 217 -18.70 1.08 -5.33
N VAL A 218 -17.52 1.05 -4.71
CA VAL A 218 -16.36 1.90 -5.02
C VAL A 218 -15.33 1.14 -5.84
N ALA A 219 -14.89 1.68 -6.97
CA ALA A 219 -13.90 1.04 -7.83
C ALA A 219 -12.50 1.03 -7.17
N PHE A 220 -11.93 -0.15 -7.01
CA PHE A 220 -10.54 -0.30 -6.56
C PHE A 220 -9.60 -0.14 -7.77
N ILE A 221 -8.75 0.89 -7.77
CA ILE A 221 -7.79 1.15 -8.86
C ILE A 221 -6.58 0.22 -8.67
N GLY A 222 -6.73 -1.00 -9.18
CA GLY A 222 -5.79 -2.12 -9.07
C GLY A 222 -6.39 -3.41 -9.63
N PRO A 223 -5.73 -4.56 -9.45
CA PRO A 223 -6.29 -5.87 -9.79
C PRO A 223 -7.44 -6.28 -8.83
N SER A 224 -8.21 -7.31 -9.20
CA SER A 224 -9.36 -7.74 -8.39
C SER A 224 -8.95 -8.41 -7.07
N ALA A 225 -9.88 -8.47 -6.11
CA ALA A 225 -9.69 -9.13 -4.82
C ALA A 225 -9.23 -10.60 -4.95
N GLU A 226 -9.73 -11.31 -5.95
CA GLU A 226 -9.39 -12.70 -6.24
C GLU A 226 -7.96 -12.84 -6.77
N VAL A 227 -7.53 -11.90 -7.63
CA VAL A 227 -6.15 -11.83 -8.13
C VAL A 227 -5.19 -11.47 -6.99
N LEU A 228 -5.52 -10.46 -6.18
CA LEU A 228 -4.75 -10.08 -5.00
C LEU A 228 -4.57 -11.25 -4.01
N ALA A 229 -5.63 -12.01 -3.73
CA ALA A 229 -5.57 -13.14 -2.81
C ALA A 229 -4.62 -14.24 -3.33
N ARG A 230 -4.80 -14.67 -4.59
CA ARG A 230 -3.99 -15.75 -5.19
C ARG A 230 -2.54 -15.36 -5.43
N MET A 231 -2.24 -14.08 -5.70
CA MET A 231 -0.87 -13.61 -5.89
C MET A 231 -0.17 -13.22 -4.59
N GLY A 232 -0.92 -12.89 -3.53
CA GLY A 232 -0.39 -12.64 -2.19
C GLY A 232 0.06 -13.90 -1.44
N ASP A 233 -0.56 -15.06 -1.70
CA ASP A 233 -0.03 -16.35 -1.23
C ASP A 233 1.16 -16.77 -2.10
N LYS A 234 2.35 -16.83 -1.50
CA LYS A 234 3.59 -17.15 -2.23
C LYS A 234 3.58 -18.54 -2.87
N ASN A 235 2.83 -19.52 -2.34
CA ASN A 235 2.71 -20.86 -2.91
C ASN A 235 1.76 -20.85 -4.11
N GLU A 236 0.61 -20.18 -4.00
CA GLU A 236 -0.35 -20.06 -5.09
C GLU A 236 0.21 -19.24 -6.25
N ALA A 237 0.91 -18.13 -5.95
CA ALA A 237 1.64 -17.33 -6.93
C ALA A 237 2.68 -18.15 -7.70
N ARG A 238 3.54 -18.90 -6.98
CA ARG A 238 4.55 -19.77 -7.59
C ARG A 238 3.96 -20.91 -8.41
N ARG A 239 2.83 -21.48 -7.96
CA ARG A 239 2.07 -22.49 -8.71
C ARG A 239 1.55 -21.88 -10.02
N ALA A 240 0.83 -20.76 -9.95
CA ALA A 240 0.30 -20.08 -11.13
C ALA A 240 1.39 -19.65 -12.13
N MET A 241 2.54 -19.19 -11.63
CA MET A 241 3.70 -18.83 -12.47
C MET A 241 4.33 -20.06 -13.14
N ARG A 242 4.51 -21.16 -12.40
CA ARG A 242 4.99 -22.44 -12.96
C ARG A 242 4.02 -23.00 -14.01
N ASP A 243 2.72 -22.97 -13.73
CA ASP A 243 1.66 -23.43 -14.63
C ASP A 243 1.59 -22.56 -15.91
N ALA A 244 1.91 -21.26 -15.80
CA ALA A 244 2.08 -20.35 -16.94
C ALA A 244 3.41 -20.52 -17.70
N GLY A 245 4.28 -21.44 -17.27
CA GLY A 245 5.59 -21.68 -17.89
C GLY A 245 6.64 -20.60 -17.59
N VAL A 246 6.46 -19.84 -16.51
CA VAL A 246 7.46 -18.91 -15.97
C VAL A 246 8.53 -19.71 -15.21
N PRO A 247 9.83 -19.47 -15.44
CA PRO A 247 10.87 -20.08 -14.60
C PRO A 247 10.72 -19.64 -13.14
N VAL A 248 10.60 -20.59 -12.22
CA VAL A 248 10.60 -20.35 -10.77
C VAL A 248 11.92 -20.84 -10.17
N ILE A 249 12.33 -20.29 -9.02
CA ILE A 249 13.55 -20.73 -8.31
C ILE A 249 13.50 -22.26 -8.11
N PRO A 250 14.56 -23.02 -8.49
CA PRO A 250 14.59 -24.46 -8.27
C PRO A 250 14.46 -24.79 -6.79
N GLY A 251 13.55 -25.70 -6.44
CA GLY A 251 13.21 -26.00 -5.06
C GLY A 251 12.19 -27.10 -4.92
N SER A 252 12.14 -27.69 -3.73
CA SER A 252 11.30 -28.83 -3.39
C SER A 252 9.90 -28.43 -2.91
N SER A 253 9.03 -29.42 -2.76
CA SER A 253 7.91 -29.36 -1.82
C SER A 253 8.42 -29.35 -0.36
N VAL A 254 7.49 -29.36 0.62
CA VAL A 254 7.83 -29.61 2.03
C VAL A 254 8.56 -30.96 2.15
N VAL A 255 9.75 -30.95 2.73
CA VAL A 255 10.54 -32.15 3.02
C VAL A 255 10.27 -32.59 4.48
N PRO A 256 9.69 -33.78 4.73
CA PRO A 256 9.27 -34.18 6.06
C PRO A 256 10.36 -34.86 6.91
N THR A 257 11.49 -35.27 6.30
CA THR A 257 12.61 -35.93 6.99
C THR A 257 13.97 -35.47 6.44
N PRO A 258 15.08 -35.67 7.17
CA PRO A 258 16.43 -35.38 6.67
C PRO A 258 16.83 -36.17 5.41
N GLU A 259 16.26 -37.36 5.21
CA GLU A 259 16.49 -38.17 4.01
C GLU A 259 15.81 -37.55 2.79
N ALA A 260 14.53 -37.15 2.92
CA ALA A 260 13.83 -36.41 1.87
C ALA A 260 14.51 -35.05 1.57
N ALA A 261 15.09 -34.41 2.61
CA ALA A 261 15.92 -33.24 2.44
C ALA A 261 17.20 -33.54 1.62
N ARG A 262 17.88 -34.67 1.86
CA ARG A 262 19.05 -35.11 1.07
C ARG A 262 18.71 -35.38 -0.39
N GLU A 263 17.57 -36.00 -0.67
CA GLU A 263 17.11 -36.24 -2.05
C GLU A 263 16.82 -34.92 -2.78
N ALA A 264 16.00 -34.05 -2.18
CA ALA A 264 15.73 -32.71 -2.70
C ALA A 264 17.00 -31.85 -2.89
N ALA A 265 17.95 -31.94 -1.97
CA ALA A 265 19.23 -31.24 -2.08
C ALA A 265 20.11 -31.72 -3.24
N ARG A 266 19.96 -32.97 -3.70
CA ARG A 266 20.67 -33.50 -4.87
C ARG A 266 20.04 -33.06 -6.18
N GLU A 267 18.72 -32.86 -6.21
CA GLU A 267 18.01 -32.30 -7.38
C GLU A 267 18.25 -30.79 -7.53
N VAL A 268 18.26 -30.04 -6.42
CA VAL A 268 18.48 -28.58 -6.40
C VAL A 268 19.98 -28.23 -6.51
N GLY A 269 20.84 -29.05 -5.91
CA GLY A 269 22.28 -28.86 -5.84
C GLY A 269 22.72 -27.73 -4.90
N TYR A 270 23.92 -27.85 -4.33
CA TYR A 270 24.50 -26.83 -3.45
C TYR A 270 25.04 -25.61 -4.23
N PRO A 271 25.22 -24.44 -3.58
CA PRO A 271 24.66 -24.10 -2.27
C PRO A 271 23.12 -23.97 -2.34
N LEU A 272 22.47 -24.17 -1.19
CA LEU A 272 21.01 -24.17 -1.07
C LEU A 272 20.53 -23.47 0.21
N LEU A 273 19.25 -23.09 0.24
CA LEU A 273 18.56 -22.59 1.41
C LEU A 273 17.55 -23.64 1.92
N VAL A 274 17.63 -23.98 3.21
CA VAL A 274 16.50 -24.60 3.93
C VAL A 274 15.64 -23.47 4.49
N LYS A 275 14.33 -23.52 4.24
CA LYS A 275 13.36 -22.48 4.64
C LYS A 275 12.14 -23.06 5.34
N ALA A 276 11.72 -22.42 6.42
CA ALA A 276 10.44 -22.67 7.09
C ALA A 276 9.25 -22.30 6.20
N ARG A 277 8.24 -23.17 6.13
CA ARG A 277 6.99 -22.96 5.37
C ARG A 277 6.21 -21.75 5.87
N ALA A 278 6.06 -21.64 7.19
CA ALA A 278 5.42 -20.51 7.87
C ALA A 278 6.39 -19.36 8.20
N GLY A 279 7.61 -19.37 7.63
CA GLY A 279 8.70 -18.46 8.00
C GLY A 279 8.49 -17.01 7.57
N GLY A 280 8.70 -16.07 8.49
CA GLY A 280 8.69 -14.63 8.24
C GLY A 280 9.84 -13.90 8.93
N GLY A 281 10.26 -12.76 8.37
CA GLY A 281 11.26 -11.89 8.99
C GLY A 281 12.66 -12.51 9.14
N GLY A 282 13.08 -13.37 8.20
CA GLY A 282 14.39 -14.03 8.20
C GLY A 282 14.52 -15.24 9.14
N ARG A 283 13.51 -15.52 9.97
CA ARG A 283 13.50 -16.65 10.91
C ARG A 283 13.23 -17.97 10.20
N GLY A 284 13.90 -19.03 10.65
CA GLY A 284 13.77 -20.38 10.09
C GLY A 284 14.37 -20.52 8.68
N ILE A 285 15.38 -19.71 8.35
CA ILE A 285 16.16 -19.81 7.11
C ILE A 285 17.60 -20.22 7.45
N ARG A 286 18.18 -21.17 6.69
CA ARG A 286 19.59 -21.57 6.79
C ARG A 286 20.21 -21.71 5.41
N LEU A 287 21.38 -21.13 5.22
CA LEU A 287 22.29 -21.45 4.12
C LEU A 287 22.96 -22.79 4.40
N VAL A 288 23.15 -23.58 3.35
CA VAL A 288 23.84 -24.87 3.36
C VAL A 288 24.76 -24.92 2.14
N GLU A 289 26.06 -24.98 2.38
CA GLU A 289 27.09 -25.00 1.33
C GLU A 289 27.50 -26.43 0.96
N SER A 290 27.31 -27.41 1.85
CA SER A 290 27.63 -28.83 1.60
C SER A 290 26.64 -29.84 2.19
N GLU A 291 26.68 -31.09 1.68
CA GLU A 291 25.83 -32.20 2.17
C GLU A 291 26.12 -32.60 3.63
N ALA A 292 27.25 -32.19 4.20
CA ALA A 292 27.58 -32.40 5.60
C ALA A 292 26.82 -31.45 6.55
N GLU A 293 26.49 -30.24 6.11
CA GLU A 293 25.77 -29.24 6.91
C GLU A 293 24.26 -29.46 6.91
N LEU A 294 23.72 -30.08 5.84
CA LEU A 294 22.28 -30.15 5.56
C LEU A 294 21.45 -30.71 6.72
N GLU A 295 21.92 -31.79 7.35
CA GLU A 295 21.18 -32.47 8.43
C GLU A 295 21.07 -31.57 9.68
N HIS A 296 22.14 -30.87 10.03
CA HIS A 296 22.13 -29.89 11.12
C HIS A 296 21.27 -28.67 10.78
N ALA A 297 21.39 -28.14 9.56
CA ALA A 297 20.60 -27.00 9.09
C ALA A 297 19.10 -27.30 9.03
N TYR A 298 18.73 -28.51 8.61
CA TYR A 298 17.36 -29.03 8.60
C TYR A 298 16.77 -29.02 10.02
N HIS A 299 17.44 -29.67 10.98
CA HIS A 299 16.94 -29.73 12.36
C HIS A 299 16.88 -28.35 13.02
N ALA A 300 17.86 -27.48 12.76
CA ALA A 300 17.87 -26.11 13.26
C ALA A 300 16.72 -25.27 12.69
N ALA A 301 16.43 -25.38 11.39
CA ALA A 301 15.33 -24.68 10.74
C ALA A 301 13.95 -25.19 11.23
N CYS A 302 13.77 -26.51 11.33
CA CYS A 302 12.53 -27.11 11.85
C CYS A 302 12.25 -26.68 13.30
N ALA A 303 13.26 -26.70 14.17
CA ALA A 303 13.12 -26.31 15.57
C ALA A 303 12.81 -24.82 15.75
N GLU A 304 13.45 -23.95 14.97
CA GLU A 304 13.15 -22.52 14.98
C GLU A 304 11.74 -22.24 14.45
N ALA A 305 11.33 -22.90 13.36
CA ALA A 305 10.00 -22.76 12.76
C ALA A 305 8.89 -23.21 13.71
N GLN A 306 9.05 -24.38 14.32
CA GLN A 306 8.11 -24.93 15.30
C GLN A 306 7.96 -24.04 16.54
N SER A 307 9.07 -23.44 16.99
CA SER A 307 9.11 -22.55 18.17
C SER A 307 8.54 -21.15 17.88
N ALA A 308 8.80 -20.59 16.69
CA ALA A 308 8.39 -19.24 16.33
C ALA A 308 6.98 -19.14 15.71
N PHE A 309 6.52 -20.18 15.00
CA PHE A 309 5.31 -20.14 14.17
C PHE A 309 4.34 -21.32 14.40
N GLY A 310 4.72 -22.32 15.19
CA GLY A 310 3.89 -23.50 15.45
C GLY A 310 3.85 -24.54 14.33
N ASP A 311 4.47 -24.26 13.19
CA ASP A 311 4.65 -25.18 12.06
C ASP A 311 6.15 -25.44 11.82
N GLY A 312 6.60 -26.66 12.11
CA GLY A 312 7.96 -27.12 11.89
C GLY A 312 8.30 -27.49 10.44
N ALA A 313 7.36 -27.41 9.49
CA ALA A 313 7.58 -27.79 8.11
C ALA A 313 8.64 -26.90 7.41
N VAL A 314 9.60 -27.53 6.73
CA VAL A 314 10.61 -26.85 5.92
C VAL A 314 10.62 -27.35 4.47
N TYR A 315 11.17 -26.54 3.56
CA TYR A 315 11.39 -26.85 2.16
C TYR A 315 12.77 -26.35 1.72
N ILE A 316 13.27 -26.84 0.58
CA ILE A 316 14.59 -26.48 0.04
C ILE A 316 14.44 -25.62 -1.21
N GLU A 317 15.31 -24.62 -1.35
CA GLU A 317 15.46 -23.81 -2.57
C GLU A 317 16.93 -23.65 -2.96
N LYS A 318 17.20 -23.37 -4.23
CA LYS A 318 18.53 -22.97 -4.68
C LYS A 318 18.96 -21.68 -3.99
N TYR A 319 20.20 -21.64 -3.47
CA TYR A 319 20.80 -20.38 -3.06
C TYR A 319 21.39 -19.70 -4.28
N LEU A 320 20.81 -18.56 -4.66
CA LEU A 320 21.23 -17.74 -5.78
C LEU A 320 21.89 -16.47 -5.23
N ASN A 321 23.22 -16.45 -5.16
CA ASN A 321 24.00 -15.25 -4.83
C ASN A 321 25.42 -15.34 -5.43
N PRO A 322 25.99 -14.26 -5.98
CA PRO A 322 25.40 -12.92 -6.14
C PRO A 322 24.56 -12.81 -7.41
N VAL A 323 23.32 -12.38 -7.25
CA VAL A 323 22.33 -12.18 -8.32
C VAL A 323 22.05 -10.70 -8.57
N LYS A 324 21.36 -10.42 -9.68
CA LYS A 324 20.68 -9.15 -9.89
C LYS A 324 19.18 -9.29 -9.64
N HIS A 325 18.57 -8.27 -9.05
CA HIS A 325 17.13 -8.12 -8.96
C HIS A 325 16.65 -7.35 -10.19
N ILE A 326 15.98 -8.06 -11.10
CA ILE A 326 15.42 -7.51 -12.34
C ILE A 326 13.91 -7.60 -12.26
N GLU A 327 13.19 -6.55 -12.63
CA GLU A 327 11.73 -6.55 -12.59
C GLU A 327 11.11 -5.96 -13.85
N VAL A 328 9.94 -6.46 -14.27
CA VAL A 328 9.29 -6.08 -15.52
C VAL A 328 7.95 -5.41 -15.25
N GLN A 329 7.80 -4.16 -15.71
CA GLN A 329 6.56 -3.41 -15.57
C GLN A 329 5.49 -3.95 -16.51
N LEU A 330 4.33 -4.29 -15.97
CA LEU A 330 3.13 -4.63 -16.72
C LEU A 330 2.10 -3.50 -16.67
N LEU A 331 1.35 -3.37 -17.75
CA LEU A 331 0.06 -2.68 -17.81
C LEU A 331 -0.92 -3.58 -18.56
N CYS A 332 -2.06 -3.87 -17.95
CA CYS A 332 -3.07 -4.80 -18.47
C CYS A 332 -4.47 -4.17 -18.38
N ASP A 333 -5.35 -4.41 -19.35
CA ASP A 333 -6.74 -3.95 -19.32
C ASP A 333 -7.76 -5.08 -19.07
N HIS A 334 -9.02 -4.71 -18.85
CA HIS A 334 -10.13 -5.66 -18.68
C HIS A 334 -10.59 -6.35 -19.98
N HIS A 335 -9.97 -6.02 -21.12
CA HIS A 335 -10.26 -6.59 -22.45
C HIS A 335 -9.25 -7.68 -22.84
N GLY A 336 -8.26 -7.96 -21.99
CA GLY A 336 -7.22 -8.98 -22.20
C GLY A 336 -5.96 -8.47 -22.91
N ASN A 337 -5.85 -7.16 -23.15
CA ASN A 337 -4.61 -6.56 -23.66
C ASN A 337 -3.60 -6.47 -22.51
N VAL A 338 -2.35 -6.79 -22.83
CA VAL A 338 -1.23 -6.81 -21.89
C VAL A 338 -0.01 -6.29 -22.62
N VAL A 339 0.68 -5.33 -22.01
CA VAL A 339 1.94 -4.75 -22.50
C VAL A 339 2.96 -4.72 -21.38
N CYS A 340 4.20 -5.07 -21.72
CA CYS A 340 5.38 -4.94 -20.88
C CYS A 340 6.08 -3.62 -21.22
N LEU A 341 6.30 -2.77 -20.23
CA LEU A 341 6.85 -1.42 -20.36
C LEU A 341 8.35 -1.38 -20.06
N GLY A 342 9.06 -2.44 -20.46
CA GLY A 342 10.47 -2.64 -20.16
C GLY A 342 10.75 -3.12 -18.73
N GLU A 343 12.03 -3.27 -18.43
CA GLU A 343 12.55 -3.75 -17.16
C GLU A 343 13.31 -2.68 -16.35
N ARG A 344 13.40 -2.90 -15.05
CA ARG A 344 14.20 -2.12 -14.10
C ARG A 344 15.25 -3.00 -13.44
N GLU A 345 16.40 -2.40 -13.15
CA GLU A 345 17.44 -2.93 -12.26
C GLU A 345 17.21 -2.34 -10.88
N CYS A 346 17.05 -3.18 -9.85
CA CYS A 346 16.82 -2.76 -8.47
C CYS A 346 17.75 -3.46 -7.47
N SER A 347 18.95 -3.89 -7.91
CA SER A 347 19.89 -4.67 -7.07
C SER A 347 20.60 -3.86 -5.99
N VAL A 348 20.59 -2.52 -6.05
CA VAL A 348 21.16 -1.68 -4.98
C VAL A 348 20.19 -1.65 -3.80
N GLN A 349 20.40 -2.59 -2.87
CA GLN A 349 19.50 -2.80 -1.72
C GLN A 349 20.25 -2.80 -0.38
N ARG A 350 19.62 -2.30 0.67
CA ARG A 350 20.07 -2.40 2.07
C ARG A 350 19.01 -3.13 2.88
N ARG A 351 19.34 -4.30 3.43
CA ARG A 351 18.37 -5.16 4.18
C ARG A 351 17.07 -5.40 3.38
N ASN A 352 17.21 -5.72 2.09
CA ASN A 352 16.12 -5.94 1.13
C ASN A 352 15.24 -4.71 0.81
N GLN A 353 15.56 -3.52 1.32
CA GLN A 353 14.97 -2.26 0.88
C GLN A 353 15.79 -1.71 -0.30
N LYS A 354 15.16 -1.49 -1.45
CA LYS A 354 15.78 -0.89 -2.65
C LYS A 354 16.15 0.58 -2.37
N LEU A 355 17.25 1.08 -2.96
CA LEU A 355 17.82 2.42 -2.72
C LEU A 355 18.09 3.22 -4.01
N VAL A 356 18.51 2.53 -5.07
CA VAL A 356 18.77 3.08 -6.41
C VAL A 356 18.21 2.11 -7.43
N GLU A 357 17.51 2.65 -8.42
CA GLU A 357 16.86 1.90 -9.48
C GLU A 357 17.17 2.52 -10.84
N GLU A 358 17.33 1.70 -11.87
CA GLU A 358 17.56 2.21 -13.23
C GLU A 358 16.80 1.43 -14.31
N SER A 359 16.50 2.11 -15.42
CA SER A 359 15.85 1.52 -16.60
C SER A 359 16.42 2.11 -17.90
N PRO A 360 16.65 1.31 -18.95
CA PRO A 360 16.71 -0.16 -18.94
C PRO A 360 17.86 -0.69 -18.08
N SER A 361 17.85 -1.97 -17.75
CA SER A 361 18.92 -2.61 -16.99
C SER A 361 20.20 -2.74 -17.82
N PRO A 362 21.39 -2.34 -17.31
CA PRO A 362 22.68 -2.57 -17.98
C PRO A 362 23.05 -4.05 -18.13
N ALA A 363 22.34 -4.97 -17.45
CA ALA A 363 22.58 -6.41 -17.52
C ALA A 363 21.67 -7.14 -18.53
N VAL A 364 20.63 -6.48 -19.04
CA VAL A 364 19.59 -7.12 -19.84
C VAL A 364 19.79 -6.81 -21.32
N THR A 365 20.25 -7.82 -22.07
CA THR A 365 20.39 -7.74 -23.53
C THR A 365 19.03 -7.65 -24.23
N PRO A 366 18.93 -7.22 -25.49
CA PRO A 366 17.67 -7.20 -26.24
C PRO A 366 16.97 -8.56 -26.31
N GLU A 367 17.74 -9.65 -26.40
CA GLU A 367 17.24 -11.03 -26.46
C GLU A 367 16.68 -11.48 -25.10
N LEU A 368 17.37 -11.13 -24.01
CA LEU A 368 16.89 -11.38 -22.66
C LEU A 368 15.65 -10.53 -22.34
N ARG A 369 15.61 -9.27 -22.78
CA ARG A 369 14.43 -8.38 -22.68
C ARG A 369 13.22 -8.95 -23.41
N SER A 370 13.42 -9.46 -24.62
CA SER A 370 12.37 -10.14 -25.40
C SER A 370 11.82 -11.36 -24.66
N ARG A 371 12.70 -12.23 -24.14
CA ARG A 371 12.31 -13.39 -23.31
C ARG A 371 11.56 -12.98 -22.05
N LEU A 372 12.01 -11.96 -21.34
CA LEU A 372 11.36 -11.42 -20.14
C LEU A 372 9.96 -10.88 -20.46
N THR A 373 9.83 -10.05 -21.49
CA THR A 373 8.55 -9.52 -21.98
C THR A 373 7.57 -10.64 -22.34
N GLU A 374 8.00 -11.64 -23.12
CA GLU A 374 7.13 -12.73 -23.58
C GLU A 374 6.65 -13.62 -22.40
N VAL A 375 7.53 -13.89 -21.44
CA VAL A 375 7.19 -14.63 -20.21
C VAL A 375 6.26 -13.82 -19.30
N CYS A 376 6.49 -12.52 -19.12
CA CYS A 376 5.65 -11.66 -18.28
C CYS A 376 4.27 -11.44 -18.86
N ALA A 377 4.17 -11.21 -20.17
CA ALA A 377 2.89 -11.06 -20.85
C ALA A 377 2.05 -12.35 -20.79
N ARG A 378 2.70 -13.51 -20.89
CA ARG A 378 2.08 -14.84 -20.73
C ARG A 378 1.60 -15.07 -19.29
N ALA A 379 2.42 -14.72 -18.31
CA ALA A 379 2.09 -14.81 -16.88
C ALA A 379 0.85 -13.95 -16.54
N ALA A 380 0.86 -12.68 -16.94
CA ALA A 380 -0.26 -11.76 -16.70
C ALA A 380 -1.57 -12.28 -17.31
N LYS A 381 -1.53 -12.83 -18.54
CA LYS A 381 -2.71 -13.43 -19.19
C LYS A 381 -3.20 -14.70 -18.48
N ALA A 382 -2.29 -15.58 -18.05
CA ALA A 382 -2.66 -16.79 -17.29
C ALA A 382 -3.24 -16.46 -15.90
N VAL A 383 -2.77 -15.38 -15.28
CA VAL A 383 -3.31 -14.83 -14.02
C VAL A 383 -4.63 -14.08 -14.26
N GLY A 384 -4.94 -13.63 -15.47
CA GLY A 384 -6.07 -12.73 -15.73
C GLY A 384 -5.87 -11.36 -15.06
N TYR A 385 -4.62 -10.87 -15.07
CA TYR A 385 -4.23 -9.64 -14.40
C TYR A 385 -4.79 -8.40 -15.14
N ALA A 386 -5.16 -7.38 -14.38
CA ALA A 386 -5.63 -6.09 -14.87
C ALA A 386 -5.00 -4.96 -14.04
N ASN A 387 -4.99 -3.75 -14.59
CA ASN A 387 -4.31 -2.57 -14.05
C ASN A 387 -2.77 -2.67 -14.18
N ALA A 388 -2.02 -1.78 -13.50
CA ALA A 388 -0.56 -1.86 -13.45
C ALA A 388 -0.09 -2.88 -12.39
N GLY A 389 1.08 -3.49 -12.63
CA GLY A 389 1.72 -4.44 -11.72
C GLY A 389 3.13 -4.77 -12.19
N THR A 390 3.90 -5.50 -11.40
CA THR A 390 5.29 -5.84 -11.73
C THR A 390 5.60 -7.29 -11.38
N ILE A 391 6.34 -7.98 -12.24
CA ILE A 391 6.91 -9.30 -11.92
C ILE A 391 8.40 -9.13 -11.62
N GLU A 392 8.82 -9.54 -10.42
CA GLU A 392 10.20 -9.48 -9.94
C GLU A 392 10.93 -10.81 -10.14
N PHE A 393 12.20 -10.75 -10.57
CA PHE A 393 13.06 -11.89 -10.87
C PHE A 393 14.43 -11.76 -10.22
N LEU A 394 15.02 -12.90 -9.86
CA LEU A 394 16.45 -13.03 -9.63
C LEU A 394 17.12 -13.47 -10.92
N LEU A 395 18.02 -12.64 -11.46
CA LEU A 395 18.86 -12.92 -12.63
C LEU A 395 20.23 -13.39 -12.15
N ASP A 396 20.63 -14.58 -12.60
CA ASP A 396 21.95 -15.18 -12.35
C ASP A 396 22.93 -14.88 -13.50
N ARG A 397 24.22 -15.14 -13.26
CA ARG A 397 25.38 -14.75 -14.08
C ARG A 397 25.43 -15.40 -15.46
N ASP A 398 24.69 -16.50 -15.65
CA ASP A 398 24.56 -17.23 -16.92
C ASP A 398 23.45 -16.66 -17.82
N GLY A 399 22.64 -15.71 -17.32
CA GLY A 399 21.46 -15.19 -18.02
C GLY A 399 20.18 -15.99 -17.74
N SER A 400 20.20 -16.92 -16.78
CA SER A 400 19.00 -17.57 -16.23
C SER A 400 18.31 -16.64 -15.24
N PHE A 401 17.01 -16.48 -15.41
CA PHE A 401 16.17 -15.66 -14.52
C PHE A 401 15.09 -16.51 -13.85
N TYR A 402 14.77 -16.20 -12.60
CA TYR A 402 13.85 -16.97 -11.78
C TYR A 402 12.85 -16.06 -11.07
N PHE A 403 11.55 -16.33 -11.22
CA PHE A 403 10.47 -15.61 -10.57
C PHE A 403 10.64 -15.60 -9.04
N MET A 404 10.61 -14.41 -8.46
CA MET A 404 10.68 -14.19 -7.02
C MET A 404 9.27 -13.92 -6.45
N GLU A 405 8.63 -12.85 -6.91
CA GLU A 405 7.25 -12.47 -6.54
C GLU A 405 6.61 -11.56 -7.61
N MET A 406 5.31 -11.29 -7.47
CA MET A 406 4.57 -10.34 -8.30
C MET A 406 4.03 -9.23 -7.39
N ASN A 407 4.49 -8.00 -7.59
CA ASN A 407 3.96 -6.81 -6.93
C ASN A 407 2.66 -6.43 -7.62
N THR A 408 1.53 -6.52 -6.91
CA THR A 408 0.17 -6.47 -7.49
C THR A 408 -0.44 -5.06 -7.46
N ARG A 409 0.41 -4.08 -7.72
CA ARG A 409 0.17 -2.64 -7.56
C ARG A 409 1.24 -1.84 -8.30
N LEU A 410 1.18 -0.51 -8.21
CA LEU A 410 2.31 0.34 -8.54
C LEU A 410 3.49 0.11 -7.57
N GLN A 411 4.68 0.51 -8.00
CA GLN A 411 5.90 0.54 -7.20
C GLN A 411 6.40 1.98 -7.05
N VAL A 412 7.39 2.17 -6.17
CA VAL A 412 7.98 3.49 -5.89
C VAL A 412 8.73 3.98 -7.12
N GLU A 413 9.54 3.07 -7.66
CA GLU A 413 10.43 3.11 -8.80
C GLU A 413 9.73 3.10 -10.18
N HIS A 414 8.40 3.29 -10.22
CA HIS A 414 7.67 3.46 -11.47
C HIS A 414 8.19 4.62 -12.37
N PRO A 415 8.70 5.77 -11.85
CA PRO A 415 9.12 6.90 -12.67
C PRO A 415 10.23 6.59 -13.66
N VAL A 416 11.20 5.71 -13.37
CA VAL A 416 12.26 5.40 -14.37
C VAL A 416 11.67 4.74 -15.61
N THR A 417 10.60 3.95 -15.47
CA THR A 417 9.84 3.40 -16.59
C THR A 417 9.05 4.48 -17.33
N GLU A 418 8.39 5.41 -16.62
CA GLU A 418 7.68 6.53 -17.25
C GLU A 418 8.63 7.40 -18.08
N MET A 419 9.84 7.67 -17.56
CA MET A 419 10.84 8.52 -18.20
C MET A 419 11.45 7.90 -19.47
N VAL A 420 11.59 6.56 -19.57
CA VAL A 420 12.11 5.90 -20.78
C VAL A 420 11.02 5.48 -21.78
N THR A 421 9.76 5.37 -21.37
CA THR A 421 8.64 4.99 -22.27
C THR A 421 7.75 6.15 -22.72
N GLY A 422 7.71 7.25 -21.94
CA GLY A 422 6.71 8.31 -22.09
C GLY A 422 5.29 7.92 -21.63
N VAL A 423 5.10 6.73 -21.05
CA VAL A 423 3.79 6.24 -20.59
C VAL A 423 3.57 6.65 -19.13
N ASP A 424 2.60 7.54 -18.90
CA ASP A 424 2.13 7.90 -17.54
C ASP A 424 1.33 6.72 -16.95
N LEU A 425 1.98 5.96 -16.06
CA LEU A 425 1.42 4.74 -15.49
C LEU A 425 0.17 5.03 -14.67
N VAL A 426 0.18 6.08 -13.84
CA VAL A 426 -0.94 6.41 -12.93
C VAL A 426 -2.17 6.85 -13.71
N LYS A 427 -2.03 7.68 -14.75
CA LYS A 427 -3.15 8.00 -15.65
C LYS A 427 -3.71 6.73 -16.31
N TRP A 428 -2.85 5.78 -16.68
CA TRP A 428 -3.31 4.49 -17.23
C TRP A 428 -3.94 3.55 -16.22
N GLN A 429 -3.51 3.53 -14.95
CA GLN A 429 -4.21 2.83 -13.87
C GLN A 429 -5.65 3.31 -13.72
N ILE A 430 -5.86 4.63 -13.73
CA ILE A 430 -7.19 5.25 -13.65
C ILE A 430 -8.03 4.90 -14.89
N ARG A 431 -7.46 5.02 -16.09
CA ARG A 431 -8.14 4.71 -17.36
C ARG A 431 -8.58 3.24 -17.46
N VAL A 432 -7.72 2.31 -17.04
CA VAL A 432 -8.07 0.88 -16.99
C VAL A 432 -9.18 0.63 -15.96
N ALA A 433 -9.10 1.23 -14.77
CA ALA A 433 -10.15 1.07 -13.75
C ALA A 433 -11.51 1.64 -14.20
N ALA A 434 -11.51 2.66 -15.07
CA ALA A 434 -12.69 3.17 -15.77
C ALA A 434 -13.16 2.29 -16.95
N GLY A 435 -12.61 1.08 -17.11
CA GLY A 435 -12.99 0.10 -18.14
C GLY A 435 -12.45 0.39 -19.55
N LEU A 436 -11.61 1.41 -19.73
CA LEU A 436 -11.08 1.76 -21.06
C LEU A 436 -10.01 0.74 -21.51
N PRO A 437 -10.01 0.34 -22.79
CA PRO A 437 -8.94 -0.47 -23.35
C PRO A 437 -7.63 0.32 -23.49
N LEU A 438 -6.51 -0.39 -23.55
CA LEU A 438 -5.22 0.20 -23.94
C LEU A 438 -5.29 0.76 -25.36
N SER A 439 -4.76 1.95 -25.58
CA SER A 439 -4.74 2.60 -26.90
C SER A 439 -3.42 2.39 -27.66
N PHE A 440 -2.67 1.36 -27.29
CA PHE A 440 -1.38 0.96 -27.87
C PHE A 440 -1.11 -0.52 -27.59
N SER A 441 -0.23 -1.10 -28.41
CA SER A 441 0.19 -2.49 -28.38
C SER A 441 1.58 -2.65 -27.76
N GLN A 442 2.13 -3.87 -27.79
CA GLN A 442 3.51 -4.13 -27.40
C GLN A 442 4.53 -3.58 -28.41
N GLU A 443 4.14 -3.42 -29.68
CA GLU A 443 5.01 -2.96 -30.78
C GLU A 443 5.26 -1.44 -30.71
N ASP A 444 4.35 -0.69 -30.08
CA ASP A 444 4.45 0.75 -29.85
C ASP A 444 5.43 1.11 -28.71
N ILE A 445 5.89 0.13 -27.92
CA ILE A 445 6.73 0.35 -26.73
C ILE A 445 8.22 0.41 -27.11
N ALA A 446 8.72 1.62 -27.33
CA ALA A 446 10.15 1.89 -27.48
C ALA A 446 10.75 2.44 -26.18
N LEU A 447 11.80 1.78 -25.64
CA LEU A 447 12.61 2.32 -24.54
C LEU A 447 13.61 3.34 -25.08
N GLN A 448 13.52 4.59 -24.62
CA GLN A 448 14.34 5.70 -25.09
C GLN A 448 15.30 6.19 -24.01
N GLY A 449 16.60 6.07 -24.26
CA GLY A 449 17.65 6.53 -23.34
C GLY A 449 17.76 5.67 -22.08
N CYS A 450 18.17 6.30 -20.98
CA CYS A 450 18.29 5.67 -19.67
C CYS A 450 17.77 6.63 -18.58
N ALA A 451 17.08 6.09 -17.58
CA ALA A 451 16.66 6.81 -16.38
C ALA A 451 17.18 6.13 -15.10
N ILE A 452 17.48 6.94 -14.08
CA ILE A 452 17.94 6.50 -12.76
C ILE A 452 17.08 7.21 -11.71
N GLU A 453 16.63 6.49 -10.69
CA GLU A 453 15.99 7.01 -9.48
C GLU A 453 16.89 6.76 -8.26
N CYS A 454 16.96 7.74 -7.37
CA CYS A 454 17.58 7.62 -6.06
C CYS A 454 16.54 7.96 -4.99
N ARG A 455 16.28 7.02 -4.07
CA ARG A 455 15.39 7.25 -2.92
C ARG A 455 16.10 8.10 -1.88
N ILE A 456 15.57 9.29 -1.61
CA ILE A 456 16.07 10.20 -0.59
C ILE A 456 15.32 9.89 0.71
N ASN A 457 16.03 9.32 1.67
CA ASN A 457 15.52 8.91 2.97
C ASN A 457 16.01 9.85 4.06
N ALA A 458 15.12 10.22 4.98
CA ALA A 458 15.40 10.87 6.26
C ALA A 458 16.05 9.86 7.25
N GLU A 459 17.24 9.39 6.92
CA GLU A 459 18.09 8.51 7.72
C GLU A 459 19.51 9.07 7.73
N ASN A 460 20.25 8.90 8.83
CA ASN A 460 21.67 9.25 8.90
C ASN A 460 22.55 7.98 8.69
N PRO A 461 23.24 7.82 7.53
CA PRO A 461 24.05 6.64 7.26
C PRO A 461 25.21 6.45 8.26
N ALA A 462 25.90 7.54 8.63
CA ALA A 462 27.03 7.52 9.55
C ALA A 462 26.63 7.10 10.98
N LEU A 463 25.36 7.28 11.36
CA LEU A 463 24.77 6.79 12.61
C LEU A 463 23.96 5.50 12.41
N GLY A 464 24.41 4.62 11.51
CA GLY A 464 23.86 3.28 11.30
C GLY A 464 22.46 3.27 10.69
N PHE A 465 22.11 4.31 9.93
CA PHE A 465 20.78 4.58 9.37
C PHE A 465 19.69 4.84 10.42
N CYS A 466 20.04 5.57 11.49
CA CYS A 466 19.06 6.08 12.43
C CYS A 466 18.08 7.06 11.72
N PRO A 467 16.74 6.89 11.83
CA PRO A 467 15.77 7.80 11.23
C PRO A 467 15.83 9.21 11.80
N SER A 468 15.59 10.23 10.96
CA SER A 468 15.68 11.65 11.29
C SER A 468 14.33 12.35 11.07
N GLY A 469 13.43 12.27 12.04
CA GLY A 469 12.27 13.17 12.10
C GLY A 469 12.70 14.58 12.51
N GLY A 470 12.14 15.62 11.90
CA GLY A 470 12.57 17.01 12.12
C GLY A 470 11.85 18.02 11.23
N ARG A 471 12.06 19.32 11.50
CA ARG A 471 11.57 20.42 10.65
C ARG A 471 12.56 20.67 9.52
N VAL A 472 12.08 20.70 8.27
CA VAL A 472 12.89 21.07 7.11
C VAL A 472 13.08 22.60 7.10
N THR A 473 14.26 23.08 7.50
CA THR A 473 14.53 24.53 7.65
C THR A 473 14.82 25.21 6.31
N LEU A 474 15.42 24.47 5.38
CA LEU A 474 15.67 24.87 4.00
C LEU A 474 15.44 23.68 3.08
N LEU A 475 14.85 23.94 1.91
CA LEU A 475 14.63 22.95 0.86
C LEU A 475 14.95 23.59 -0.50
N HIS A 476 16.03 23.17 -1.15
CA HIS A 476 16.28 23.44 -2.56
C HIS A 476 16.08 22.16 -3.36
N VAL A 477 15.09 22.15 -4.25
CA VAL A 477 14.79 21.02 -5.13
C VAL A 477 15.56 21.19 -6.45
N PRO A 478 16.37 20.18 -6.87
CA PRO A 478 17.15 20.28 -8.10
C PRO A 478 16.28 20.27 -9.35
N GLY A 479 16.79 20.85 -10.44
CA GLY A 479 15.98 21.11 -11.63
C GLY A 479 16.72 21.00 -12.97
N GLY A 480 16.18 21.71 -13.97
CA GLY A 480 16.70 21.70 -15.33
C GLY A 480 16.20 20.53 -16.20
N PRO A 481 16.72 20.40 -17.43
CA PRO A 481 16.18 19.45 -18.42
C PRO A 481 16.33 17.99 -17.98
N TRP A 482 15.23 17.25 -18.00
CA TRP A 482 15.17 15.80 -17.70
C TRP A 482 15.60 15.43 -16.26
N VAL A 483 15.34 16.34 -15.31
CA VAL A 483 15.38 16.09 -13.86
C VAL A 483 13.95 16.18 -13.32
N ARG A 484 13.54 15.21 -12.49
CA ARG A 484 12.22 15.10 -11.88
C ARG A 484 12.38 14.84 -10.38
N MET A 485 11.60 15.54 -9.56
CA MET A 485 11.53 15.31 -8.13
C MET A 485 10.09 14.96 -7.73
N ASP A 486 9.90 13.73 -7.27
CA ASP A 486 8.65 13.27 -6.68
C ASP A 486 8.81 13.33 -5.15
N THR A 487 8.13 14.28 -4.50
CA THR A 487 8.26 14.52 -3.05
C THR A 487 6.98 15.09 -2.45
N ALA A 488 6.81 14.88 -1.14
CA ALA A 488 5.80 15.55 -0.32
C ALA A 488 6.42 16.57 0.66
N LEU A 489 7.72 16.85 0.57
CA LEU A 489 8.35 17.93 1.33
C LEU A 489 7.97 19.30 0.77
N TYR A 490 7.90 20.27 1.68
CA TYR A 490 7.98 21.70 1.41
C TYR A 490 8.77 22.34 2.58
N GLN A 491 9.26 23.57 2.41
CA GLN A 491 10.00 24.26 3.49
C GLN A 491 9.09 24.48 4.71
N ASP A 492 9.66 24.39 5.92
CA ASP A 492 8.94 24.39 7.21
C ASP A 492 8.04 23.17 7.50
N TYR A 493 7.93 22.19 6.59
CA TYR A 493 7.29 20.89 6.90
C TYR A 493 8.04 20.16 8.02
N VAL A 494 7.29 19.46 8.88
CA VAL A 494 7.84 18.63 9.96
C VAL A 494 7.68 17.16 9.59
N VAL A 495 8.79 16.49 9.28
CA VAL A 495 8.85 15.06 8.96
C VAL A 495 8.50 14.26 10.23
N PRO A 496 7.37 13.52 10.27
CA PRO A 496 6.90 12.86 11.47
C PRO A 496 7.60 11.50 11.69
N PRO A 497 7.88 11.09 12.94
CA PRO A 497 8.63 9.87 13.25
C PRO A 497 7.81 8.57 13.18
N TYR A 498 6.64 8.58 12.52
CA TYR A 498 5.64 7.50 12.59
C TYR A 498 5.57 6.59 11.34
N TYR A 499 6.27 6.94 10.26
CA TYR A 499 6.15 6.30 8.94
C TYR A 499 7.51 5.92 8.35
N ASP A 500 7.52 5.48 7.09
CA ASP A 500 8.76 5.30 6.34
C ASP A 500 9.53 6.63 6.21
N SER A 501 10.86 6.48 6.15
CA SER A 501 11.83 7.56 6.08
C SER A 501 11.93 8.22 4.70
N MET A 502 11.39 7.62 3.63
CA MET A 502 11.50 8.18 2.29
C MET A 502 10.75 9.52 2.17
N ILE A 503 11.51 10.60 1.93
CA ILE A 503 11.04 11.98 1.87
C ILE A 503 10.97 12.50 0.43
N ALA A 504 11.80 11.99 -0.47
CA ALA A 504 11.75 12.30 -1.90
C ALA A 504 12.30 11.17 -2.75
N LYS A 505 11.97 11.18 -4.04
CA LYS A 505 12.62 10.41 -5.10
C LYS A 505 13.19 11.41 -6.09
N LEU A 506 14.51 11.38 -6.27
CA LEU A 506 15.18 12.16 -7.31
C LEU A 506 15.35 11.26 -8.52
N ILE A 507 14.80 11.67 -9.67
CA ILE A 507 14.82 10.91 -10.91
C ILE A 507 15.46 11.74 -12.01
N VAL A 508 16.33 11.13 -12.80
CA VAL A 508 16.95 11.78 -13.96
C VAL A 508 16.85 10.91 -15.19
N HIS A 509 16.87 11.53 -16.38
CA HIS A 509 16.89 10.85 -17.67
C HIS A 509 17.92 11.47 -18.62
N ALA A 510 18.55 10.65 -19.44
CA ALA A 510 19.48 11.08 -20.48
C ALA A 510 19.52 10.07 -21.65
N LYS A 511 20.29 10.37 -22.72
CA LYS A 511 20.37 9.50 -23.89
C LYS A 511 21.25 8.28 -23.65
N THR A 512 22.19 8.36 -22.71
CA THR A 512 23.06 7.26 -22.30
C THR A 512 23.10 7.12 -20.79
N ARG A 513 23.44 5.92 -20.31
CA ARG A 513 23.66 5.64 -18.89
C ARG A 513 24.78 6.52 -18.29
N GLU A 514 25.83 6.81 -19.05
CA GLU A 514 26.95 7.66 -18.63
C GLU A 514 26.51 9.12 -18.43
N GLU A 515 25.66 9.65 -19.32
CA GLU A 515 25.02 10.96 -19.12
C GLU A 515 24.06 10.95 -17.92
N ALA A 516 23.30 9.87 -17.71
CA ALA A 516 22.36 9.74 -16.60
C ALA A 516 23.08 9.72 -15.24
N LEU A 517 24.20 8.98 -15.13
CA LEU A 517 25.07 8.99 -13.94
C LEU A 517 25.54 10.41 -13.60
N ARG A 518 26.14 11.12 -14.58
CA ARG A 518 26.62 12.50 -14.39
C ARG A 518 25.49 13.47 -14.06
N LYS A 519 24.31 13.28 -14.65
CA LYS A 519 23.11 14.09 -14.38
C LYS A 519 22.58 13.85 -12.96
N MET A 520 22.58 12.61 -12.47
CA MET A 520 22.17 12.30 -11.10
C MET A 520 23.16 12.88 -10.09
N GLN A 521 24.47 12.75 -10.34
CA GLN A 521 25.51 13.39 -9.53
C GLN A 521 25.33 14.92 -9.49
N ALA A 522 25.09 15.57 -10.64
CA ALA A 522 24.83 17.01 -10.68
C ALA A 522 23.57 17.42 -9.89
N ALA A 523 22.47 16.66 -10.02
CA ALA A 523 21.22 16.94 -9.31
C ALA A 523 21.31 16.66 -7.80
N LEU A 524 22.08 15.65 -7.37
CA LEU A 524 22.38 15.40 -5.96
C LEU A 524 23.30 16.48 -5.35
N CYS A 525 24.21 17.07 -6.12
CA CYS A 525 25.00 18.22 -5.69
C CYS A 525 24.17 19.52 -5.58
N GLU A 526 23.06 19.63 -6.31
CA GLU A 526 22.13 20.76 -6.22
C GLU A 526 21.10 20.58 -5.08
N LEU A 527 20.73 19.35 -4.74
CA LEU A 527 19.74 19.04 -3.68
C LEU A 527 20.21 19.50 -2.29
N VAL A 528 19.45 20.42 -1.67
CA VAL A 528 19.67 20.84 -0.27
C VAL A 528 18.44 20.54 0.57
N ILE A 529 18.63 19.82 1.67
CA ILE A 529 17.60 19.57 2.70
C ILE A 529 18.24 19.81 4.07
N GLU A 530 17.89 20.92 4.73
CA GLU A 530 18.41 21.24 6.07
C GLU A 530 17.40 20.92 7.18
N GLY A 531 17.89 20.71 8.40
CA GLY A 531 17.07 20.42 9.59
C GLY A 531 16.63 18.96 9.75
N VAL A 532 16.85 18.14 8.72
CA VAL A 532 16.65 16.67 8.69
C VAL A 532 17.90 16.03 8.08
N ALA A 533 18.47 15.00 8.74
CA ALA A 533 19.59 14.25 8.17
C ALA A 533 19.08 13.26 7.12
N HIS A 534 19.76 13.17 5.98
CA HIS A 534 19.34 12.34 4.85
C HIS A 534 20.49 11.58 4.18
N ASN A 535 20.15 10.53 3.43
CA ASN A 535 21.10 9.64 2.75
C ASN A 535 21.72 10.20 1.45
N GLY A 536 21.66 11.52 1.19
CA GLY A 536 22.03 12.11 -0.11
C GLY A 536 23.50 11.88 -0.50
N GLU A 537 24.41 12.04 0.45
CA GLU A 537 25.85 11.77 0.26
C GLU A 537 26.10 10.29 -0.08
N LEU A 538 25.39 9.36 0.58
CA LEU A 538 25.50 7.93 0.28
C LEU A 538 25.07 7.60 -1.15
N GLN A 539 24.03 8.27 -1.68
CA GLN A 539 23.63 8.10 -3.07
C GLN A 539 24.75 8.57 -4.02
N MET A 540 25.43 9.68 -3.72
CA MET A 540 26.60 10.15 -4.48
C MET A 540 27.72 9.10 -4.51
N GLU A 541 28.04 8.49 -3.36
CA GLU A 541 29.05 7.43 -3.27
C GLU A 541 28.67 6.20 -4.08
N ILE A 542 27.41 5.75 -3.99
CA ILE A 542 26.89 4.58 -4.73
C ILE A 542 27.07 4.79 -6.24
N LEU A 543 26.66 5.96 -6.74
CA LEU A 543 26.75 6.33 -8.15
C LEU A 543 28.20 6.49 -8.65
N SER A 544 29.16 6.64 -7.73
CA SER A 544 30.58 6.84 -8.03
C SER A 544 31.41 5.55 -7.89
N ASP A 545 30.83 4.46 -7.38
CA ASP A 545 31.48 3.15 -7.24
C ASP A 545 31.70 2.50 -8.61
N GLU A 546 32.91 2.00 -8.90
CA GLU A 546 33.24 1.37 -10.18
C GLU A 546 32.31 0.19 -10.53
N ARG A 547 31.77 -0.53 -9.53
CA ARG A 547 30.82 -1.63 -9.73
C ARG A 547 29.45 -1.13 -10.17
N PHE A 548 29.05 0.06 -9.72
CA PHE A 548 27.84 0.72 -10.21
C PHE A 548 28.06 1.35 -11.59
N CYS A 549 29.16 2.08 -11.78
CA CYS A 549 29.55 2.67 -13.07
C CYS A 549 29.65 1.63 -14.21
N SER A 550 30.18 0.43 -13.92
CA SER A 550 30.28 -0.69 -14.87
C SER A 550 29.00 -1.54 -15.02
N GLY A 551 27.97 -1.32 -14.18
CA GLY A 551 26.76 -2.16 -14.16
C GLY A 551 26.96 -3.56 -13.57
N SER A 552 28.14 -3.87 -13.02
CA SER A 552 28.51 -5.20 -12.47
C SER A 552 28.04 -5.46 -11.03
N TYR A 553 27.44 -4.45 -10.38
CA TYR A 553 26.82 -4.54 -9.06
C TYR A 553 25.73 -5.63 -8.98
N THR A 554 25.46 -6.13 -7.78
CA THR A 554 24.55 -7.27 -7.48
C THR A 554 23.89 -7.04 -6.12
N THR A 555 22.93 -7.88 -5.72
CA THR A 555 22.12 -7.70 -4.50
C THR A 555 22.90 -7.62 -3.18
N ASP A 556 24.17 -8.07 -3.16
CA ASP A 556 25.06 -7.96 -2.01
C ASP A 556 26.03 -6.75 -2.09
N PHE A 557 25.84 -5.83 -3.03
CA PHE A 557 26.66 -4.63 -3.23
C PHE A 557 26.83 -3.78 -1.97
N MET A 558 25.74 -3.47 -1.26
CA MET A 558 25.81 -2.69 -0.01
C MET A 558 26.50 -3.47 1.12
N THR A 559 26.31 -4.80 1.18
CA THR A 559 27.02 -5.68 2.11
C THR A 559 28.52 -5.74 1.81
N LYS A 560 28.92 -5.55 0.55
CA LYS A 560 30.32 -5.44 0.08
C LYS A 560 30.82 -3.98 -0.01
N ARG A 561 30.14 -3.03 0.64
CA ARG A 561 30.61 -1.66 0.89
C ARG A 561 30.86 -1.36 2.38
N GLY A 562 30.40 -2.22 3.28
CA GLY A 562 30.56 -2.09 4.74
C GLY A 562 31.84 -2.73 5.27
#